data_AF-V5RI92-F1
#
_entry.id   AF-V5RI92-F1
#
_cell.length_a   1.000
_cell.length_b   1.000
_cell.length_c   1.000
_cell.angle_alpha   90.00
_cell.angle_beta   90.00
_cell.angle_gamma   90.00
#
_symmetry.space_group_name_H-M   'P 1'
#
loop_
_entity.id
_entity.type
_entity.pdbx_description
1 polymer ?
#
loop_
_entity_poly.entity_id
_entity_poly.type
_entity_poly.pdbx_seq_one_letter_code
_entity_poly.pdbx_strand_id
1 'polypeptide(L)'
;MKKTTFNEEDFIKFHDTKNIMMQLFGITCSVCGIDEIGYVASNSPKSLGDLAFDALENNPSISDEELDKLMEDPIEAWQEVDDYNASIGMPTFACDNCYQQLIDGEIQISSIEEE
;
A
#
# COMPACT_ATOMS: atom_id res chain seq x y z
N MET A 1 -15.53 13.93 -3.03
CA MET A 1 -16.10 13.82 -1.68
C MET A 1 -15.15 12.95 -0.88
N LYS A 2 -14.63 13.43 0.26
CA LYS A 2 -13.68 12.65 1.06
C LYS A 2 -14.40 11.57 1.86
N LYS A 3 -13.74 10.43 2.03
CA LYS A 3 -14.22 9.29 2.82
C LYS A 3 -14.02 9.61 4.30
N THR A 4 -15.11 9.54 5.06
CA THR A 4 -15.14 9.85 6.50
C THR A 4 -15.54 8.66 7.36
N THR A 5 -15.82 7.53 6.74
CA THR A 5 -16.21 6.27 7.40
C THR A 5 -15.54 5.12 6.69
N PHE A 6 -14.96 4.22 7.46
CA PHE A 6 -14.20 3.07 7.00
C PHE A 6 -14.87 1.78 7.46
N ASN A 7 -14.85 0.78 6.59
CA ASN A 7 -15.39 -0.54 6.83
C ASN A 7 -14.29 -1.57 6.54
N GLU A 8 -14.45 -2.80 7.05
CA GLU A 8 -13.45 -3.85 6.89
C GLU A 8 -13.15 -4.14 5.41
N GLU A 9 -14.15 -4.04 4.53
CA GLU A 9 -14.04 -4.26 3.08
C GLU A 9 -13.17 -3.22 2.35
N ASP A 10 -12.90 -2.08 2.98
CA ASP A 10 -12.01 -1.06 2.42
C ASP A 10 -10.54 -1.48 2.48
N PHE A 11 -10.22 -2.52 3.25
CA PHE A 11 -8.86 -3.00 3.45
C PHE A 11 -8.73 -4.51 3.28
N ILE A 12 -7.54 -4.94 2.88
CA ILE A 12 -7.13 -6.33 2.86
C ILE A 12 -5.86 -6.49 3.69
N LYS A 13 -5.58 -7.71 4.17
CA LYS A 13 -4.32 -8.00 4.84
C LYS A 13 -3.17 -7.73 3.88
N PHE A 14 -2.22 -6.93 4.33
CA PHE A 14 -1.04 -6.63 3.53
C PHE A 14 -0.13 -7.84 3.51
N HIS A 15 0.23 -8.28 2.30
CA HIS A 15 1.20 -9.35 2.09
C HIS A 15 2.37 -8.82 1.29
N ASP A 16 3.52 -8.71 1.95
CA ASP A 16 4.78 -8.30 1.33
C ASP A 16 5.78 -9.45 1.44
N THR A 17 5.82 -10.30 0.41
CA THR A 17 6.75 -11.42 0.36
C THR A 17 8.18 -10.91 0.56
N LYS A 18 8.84 -11.41 1.61
CA LYS A 18 10.21 -11.03 2.01
C LYS A 18 10.40 -9.56 2.43
N ASN A 19 9.32 -8.83 2.75
CA ASN A 19 9.36 -7.43 3.17
C ASN A 19 9.99 -6.49 2.12
N ILE A 20 9.82 -6.80 0.82
CA ILE A 20 10.47 -6.08 -0.27
C ILE A 20 9.93 -4.65 -0.37
N MET A 21 8.62 -4.47 -0.28
CA MET A 21 8.02 -3.13 -0.32
C MET A 21 8.47 -2.28 0.87
N MET A 22 8.46 -2.85 2.08
CA MET A 22 8.93 -2.16 3.28
C MET A 22 10.41 -1.77 3.19
N GLN A 23 11.28 -2.66 2.74
CA GLN A 23 12.73 -2.44 2.72
C GLN A 23 13.19 -1.52 1.59
N LEU A 24 12.61 -1.64 0.40
CA LEU A 24 13.07 -0.91 -0.78
C LEU A 24 12.39 0.45 -0.94
N PHE A 25 11.12 0.54 -0.57
CA PHE A 25 10.31 1.74 -0.80
C PHE A 25 10.03 2.52 0.49
N GLY A 26 10.44 2.00 1.65
CA GLY A 26 10.29 2.68 2.93
C GLY A 26 8.82 2.94 3.27
N ILE A 27 7.92 2.03 2.89
CA ILE A 27 6.49 2.18 3.19
C ILE A 27 6.27 2.15 4.70
N THR A 28 5.47 3.09 5.18
CA THR A 28 5.07 3.22 6.58
C THR A 28 3.57 3.40 6.66
N CYS A 29 3.00 3.25 7.86
CA CYS A 29 1.56 3.44 8.02
C CYS A 29 1.18 4.87 7.60
N SER A 30 0.29 5.01 6.61
CA SER A 30 -0.14 6.31 6.07
C SER A 30 -0.86 7.19 7.10
N VAL A 31 -1.17 6.65 8.28
CA VAL A 31 -1.87 7.34 9.37
C VAL A 31 -0.91 7.83 10.45
N CYS A 32 0.02 6.98 10.90
CA CYS A 32 0.89 7.28 12.05
C CYS A 32 2.39 7.19 11.76
N GLY A 33 2.79 6.76 10.56
CA GLY A 33 4.17 6.72 10.10
C GLY A 33 5.04 5.61 10.70
N ILE A 34 4.45 4.60 11.36
CA ILE A 34 5.22 3.46 11.90
C ILE A 34 5.52 2.41 10.84
N ASP A 35 6.65 1.71 11.01
CA ASP A 35 7.18 0.70 10.10
C ASP A 35 6.57 -0.70 10.36
N GLU A 36 5.27 -0.76 10.62
CA GLU A 36 4.53 -2.01 10.83
C GLU A 36 3.20 -1.93 10.09
N ILE A 37 3.09 -2.64 8.96
CA ILE A 37 1.90 -2.63 8.12
C ILE A 37 1.17 -3.95 8.27
N GLY A 38 -0.09 -3.88 8.71
CA GLY A 38 -0.98 -5.04 8.78
C GLY A 38 -1.96 -5.10 7.62
N TYR A 39 -2.33 -3.95 7.06
CA TYR A 39 -3.41 -3.79 6.09
C TYR A 39 -3.06 -2.80 4.98
N VAL A 40 -3.65 -3.02 3.81
CA VAL A 40 -3.56 -2.15 2.64
C VAL A 40 -4.96 -1.91 2.06
N ALA A 41 -5.19 -0.77 1.42
CA ALA A 41 -6.46 -0.46 0.77
C ALA A 41 -6.84 -1.52 -0.27
N SER A 42 -8.12 -1.91 -0.34
CA SER A 42 -8.58 -3.03 -1.19
C SER A 42 -8.48 -2.76 -2.70
N ASN A 43 -8.25 -1.51 -3.10
CA ASN A 43 -7.95 -1.11 -4.48
C ASN A 43 -6.46 -1.24 -4.85
N SER A 44 -5.60 -1.68 -3.92
CA SER A 44 -4.18 -1.79 -4.17
C SER A 44 -3.84 -2.83 -5.23
N PRO A 45 -2.83 -2.59 -6.08
CA PRO A 45 -2.33 -3.61 -6.98
C PRO A 45 -1.57 -4.70 -6.20
N LYS A 46 -1.10 -5.71 -6.91
CA LYS A 46 -0.26 -6.75 -6.33
C LYS A 46 1.04 -6.15 -5.77
N SER A 47 1.53 -6.68 -4.65
CA SER A 47 2.79 -6.19 -4.06
C SER A 47 3.95 -6.42 -5.02
N LEU A 48 4.92 -5.51 -5.02
CA LEU A 48 6.11 -5.61 -5.86
C LEU A 48 6.93 -6.87 -5.51
N GLY A 49 6.95 -7.25 -4.23
CA GLY A 49 7.60 -8.47 -3.78
C GLY A 49 6.98 -9.73 -4.39
N ASP A 50 5.65 -9.81 -4.45
CA ASP A 50 4.98 -10.95 -5.08
C ASP A 50 5.14 -10.94 -6.60
N LEU A 51 5.15 -9.77 -7.24
CA LEU A 51 5.41 -9.65 -8.69
C LEU A 51 6.83 -10.09 -9.05
N ALA A 52 7.82 -9.66 -8.26
CA ALA A 52 9.21 -10.08 -8.44
C ALA A 52 9.38 -11.59 -8.22
N PHE A 53 8.71 -12.13 -7.20
CA PHE A 53 8.70 -13.57 -6.95
C PHE A 53 8.13 -14.35 -8.14
N ASP A 54 6.96 -13.95 -8.65
CA ASP A 54 6.34 -14.57 -9.83
C ASP A 54 7.24 -14.48 -11.07
N ALA A 55 7.90 -13.34 -11.29
CA ALA A 55 8.81 -13.16 -12.42
C ALA A 55 9.99 -14.14 -12.36
N LEU A 56 10.57 -14.32 -11.17
CA LEU A 56 11.67 -15.26 -10.93
C LEU A 56 11.24 -16.73 -11.07
N GLU A 57 10.04 -17.09 -10.58
CA GLU A 57 9.53 -18.46 -10.71
C GLU A 57 9.23 -18.82 -12.19
N ASN A 58 8.69 -17.86 -12.97
CA ASN A 58 8.37 -18.09 -14.38
C ASN A 58 9.59 -17.97 -15.31
N ASN A 59 10.59 -17.17 -14.94
CA ASN A 59 11.86 -17.04 -15.65
C ASN A 59 13.02 -16.93 -14.65
N PRO A 60 13.56 -18.06 -14.16
CA PRO A 60 14.68 -18.06 -13.20
C PRO A 60 15.97 -17.45 -13.73
N SER A 61 16.06 -17.21 -15.05
CA SER A 61 17.18 -16.59 -15.74
C SER A 61 16.94 -15.12 -16.12
N ILE A 62 15.85 -14.52 -15.64
CA ILE A 62 15.61 -13.08 -15.84
C ILE A 62 16.80 -12.28 -15.32
N SER A 63 17.27 -11.34 -16.13
CA SER A 63 18.33 -10.42 -15.73
C SER A 63 17.78 -9.31 -14.84
N ASP A 64 18.66 -8.67 -14.06
CA ASP A 64 18.30 -7.52 -13.24
C ASP A 64 17.68 -6.38 -14.09
N GLU A 65 18.22 -6.10 -15.28
CA GLU A 65 17.68 -5.07 -16.19
C GLU A 65 16.25 -5.40 -16.68
N GLU A 66 15.97 -6.69 -16.95
CA GLU A 66 14.64 -7.13 -17.36
C GLU A 66 13.66 -7.08 -16.20
N LEU A 67 14.11 -7.43 -14.99
CA LEU A 67 13.30 -7.37 -13.78
C LEU A 67 12.97 -5.92 -13.43
N ASP A 68 13.96 -5.02 -13.47
CA ASP A 68 13.78 -3.59 -13.21
C ASP A 68 12.75 -2.98 -14.17
N LYS A 69 12.88 -3.28 -15.47
CA LYS A 69 11.91 -2.83 -16.47
C LYS A 69 10.50 -3.39 -16.23
N LEU A 70 10.39 -4.62 -15.73
CA LEU A 70 9.10 -5.22 -15.37
C LEU A 70 8.48 -4.55 -14.14
N MET A 71 9.27 -3.90 -13.29
CA MET A 71 8.81 -3.19 -12.11
C MET A 71 8.39 -1.73 -12.39
N GLU A 72 8.76 -1.13 -13.52
CA GLU A 72 8.43 0.27 -13.86
C GLU A 72 6.91 0.54 -13.79
N ASP A 73 6.10 -0.17 -14.59
CA ASP A 73 4.65 0.05 -14.62
C ASP A 73 3.97 -0.27 -13.26
N PRO A 74 4.31 -1.38 -12.56
CA PRO A 74 3.79 -1.62 -11.21
C PRO A 74 4.11 -0.53 -10.19
N ILE A 75 5.30 0.07 -10.23
CA ILE A 75 5.67 1.17 -9.34
C ILE A 75 4.79 2.39 -9.62
N GLU A 76 4.57 2.74 -10.89
CA GLU A 76 3.68 3.83 -11.29
C GLU A 76 2.23 3.56 -10.83
N ALA A 77 1.73 2.33 -11.00
CA ALA A 77 0.40 1.95 -10.54
C ALA A 77 0.24 2.07 -9.00
N TRP A 78 1.28 1.74 -8.23
CA TRP A 78 1.28 1.96 -6.78
C TRP A 78 1.22 3.45 -6.43
N GLN A 79 1.95 4.30 -7.15
CA GLN A 79 1.92 5.75 -6.96
C GLN A 79 0.54 6.34 -7.28
N GLU A 80 -0.09 5.92 -8.39
CA GLU A 80 -1.43 6.37 -8.77
C GLU A 80 -2.48 6.01 -7.72
N VAL A 81 -2.39 4.81 -7.14
CA VAL A 81 -3.30 4.37 -6.07
C VAL A 81 -3.07 5.19 -4.80
N ASP A 82 -1.82 5.46 -4.43
CA ASP A 82 -1.52 6.27 -3.25
C ASP A 82 -2.04 7.70 -3.39
N ASP A 83 -1.79 8.33 -4.55
CA ASP A 83 -2.28 9.68 -4.87
C ASP A 83 -3.82 9.73 -4.88
N TYR A 84 -4.47 8.73 -5.50
CA TYR A 84 -5.92 8.63 -5.51
C TYR A 84 -6.48 8.50 -4.09
N ASN A 85 -5.91 7.58 -3.29
CA ASN A 85 -6.33 7.32 -1.92
C ASN A 85 -6.18 8.59 -1.07
N ALA A 86 -5.03 9.27 -1.15
CA ALA A 86 -4.81 10.55 -0.48
C ALA A 86 -5.86 11.61 -0.89
N SER A 87 -6.19 11.70 -2.19
CA SER A 87 -7.18 12.67 -2.69
C SER A 87 -8.58 12.47 -2.10
N ILE A 88 -8.94 11.22 -1.77
CA ILE A 88 -10.23 10.88 -1.17
C ILE A 88 -10.16 10.70 0.35
N GLY A 89 -9.00 10.90 0.99
CA GLY A 89 -8.82 10.69 2.43
C GLY A 89 -8.83 9.22 2.85
N MET A 90 -8.46 8.33 1.95
CA MET A 90 -8.24 6.91 2.22
C MET A 90 -6.75 6.70 2.54
N PRO A 91 -6.39 6.01 3.63
CA PRO A 91 -5.00 5.61 3.85
C PRO A 91 -4.68 4.39 3.00
N THR A 92 -3.57 4.42 2.27
CA THR A 92 -3.11 3.28 1.45
C THR A 92 -2.62 2.15 2.32
N PHE A 93 -1.82 2.44 3.35
CA PHE A 93 -1.28 1.45 4.29
C PHE A 93 -1.69 1.75 5.73
N ALA A 94 -2.08 0.72 6.47
CA ALA A 94 -2.46 0.82 7.88
C ALA A 94 -1.77 -0.25 8.73
N CYS A 95 -1.24 0.14 9.88
CA CYS A 95 -0.88 -0.80 10.94
C CYS A 95 -2.16 -1.39 11.56
N ASP A 96 -2.05 -2.52 12.27
CA ASP A 96 -3.22 -3.15 12.89
C ASP A 96 -3.99 -2.20 13.83
N ASN A 97 -3.27 -1.35 14.57
CA ASN A 97 -3.90 -0.37 15.47
C ASN A 97 -4.69 0.70 14.71
N CYS A 98 -4.06 1.37 13.72
CA CYS A 98 -4.74 2.40 12.94
C CYS A 98 -5.90 1.83 12.12
N TYR A 99 -5.75 0.61 11.59
CA TYR A 99 -6.86 -0.09 10.96
C TYR A 99 -8.05 -0.22 11.93
N GLN A 100 -7.83 -0.78 13.12
CA GLN A 100 -8.91 -0.97 14.10
C GLN A 100 -9.56 0.37 14.49
N GLN A 101 -8.75 1.39 14.77
CA GLN A 101 -9.25 2.73 15.12
C GLN A 101 -10.07 3.39 13.99
N LEU A 102 -9.72 3.14 12.72
CA LEU A 102 -10.49 3.62 11.57
C LEU A 102 -11.85 2.93 11.47
N ILE A 103 -11.88 1.61 11.67
CA ILE A 103 -13.11 0.80 11.63
C ILE A 103 -14.05 1.16 12.78
N ASP A 104 -13.50 1.36 13.98
CA ASP A 104 -14.27 1.75 15.17
C ASP A 104 -14.70 3.23 15.14
N GLY A 105 -14.23 4.00 14.16
CA GLY A 105 -14.50 5.43 14.02
C GLY A 105 -13.84 6.30 15.09
N GLU A 106 -12.83 5.77 15.78
CA GLU A 106 -12.05 6.48 16.79
C GLU A 106 -11.15 7.56 16.17
N ILE A 107 -10.66 7.30 14.94
CA ILE A 107 -9.90 8.25 14.16
C ILE A 107 -10.55 8.47 12.79
N GLN A 108 -10.39 9.69 12.29
CA GLN A 108 -10.80 10.06 10.93
C GLN A 108 -9.58 10.65 10.22
N ILE A 109 -9.43 10.33 8.94
CA ILE A 109 -8.44 10.97 8.09
C ILE A 109 -9.00 12.35 7.70
N SER A 110 -8.91 13.30 8.62
CA SER A 110 -9.23 14.69 8.34
C SER A 110 -8.20 15.24 7.37
N SER A 111 -8.67 15.91 6.31
CA SER A 111 -7.82 16.79 5.51
C SER A 111 -6.91 17.61 6.42
N ILE A 112 -5.63 17.68 6.09
CA ILE A 112 -4.91 18.93 6.29
C ILE A 112 -5.80 19.99 5.61
N GLU A 113 -6.39 20.89 6.39
CA GLU A 113 -7.06 22.07 5.84
C GLU A 113 -6.04 22.75 4.93
N GLU A 114 -6.44 22.98 3.68
CA GLU A 114 -5.75 23.93 2.82
C GLU A 114 -5.66 25.25 3.60
N GLU A 115 -4.46 25.63 4.07
CA GLU A 115 -4.17 27.01 4.47
C GLU A 115 -4.20 27.93 3.24
#